data_AF-A0A1M6AZM5-F1
#
_entry.id   AF-A0A1M6AZM5-F1
#
_cell.length_a   1.000
_cell.length_b   1.000
_cell.length_c   1.000
_cell.angle_alpha   90.00
_cell.angle_beta   90.00
_cell.angle_gamma   90.00
#
_symmetry.space_group_name_H-M   'P 1'
#
loop_
_entity.id
_entity.type
_entity.pdbx_description
1 polymer ?
#
loop_
_entity_poly.entity_id
_entity_poly.type
_entity_poly.pdbx_seq_one_letter_code
_entity_poly.pdbx_strand_id
1 'polypeptide(L)'
;MARTSLGATLLTPLSTRPAARRRGASRPIRGIMLAERDSLLRRLHELRSEHRDLDTVIARLEDSRHDQLQLQRLKKRKLKLKDEIAWLESRLVPDIIA
;
A
#
# COMPACT_ATOMS: atom_id res chain seq x y z
N MET A 1 50.13 -3.23 -45.22
CA MET A 1 50.22 -4.14 -46.39
C MET A 1 50.50 -5.55 -45.88
N ALA A 2 49.75 -6.54 -46.41
CA ALA A 2 49.80 -8.01 -46.16
C ALA A 2 49.24 -8.48 -44.79
N ARG A 3 48.07 -9.16 -44.73
CA ARG A 3 47.79 -10.60 -45.03
C ARG A 3 48.39 -11.51 -43.93
N THR A 4 47.79 -12.56 -43.36
CA THR A 4 46.54 -13.34 -43.51
C THR A 4 46.65 -14.47 -42.46
N SER A 5 45.56 -14.82 -41.76
CA SER A 5 45.28 -16.17 -41.21
C SER A 5 43.85 -16.12 -40.66
N LEU A 6 42.79 -16.68 -41.25
CA LEU A 6 42.52 -18.07 -41.62
C LEU A 6 42.87 -19.08 -40.51
N GLY A 7 41.90 -19.27 -39.61
CA GLY A 7 41.69 -20.47 -38.80
C GLY A 7 40.18 -20.65 -38.68
N ALA A 8 39.60 -21.48 -39.54
CA ALA A 8 39.23 -22.86 -39.23
C ALA A 8 37.84 -22.94 -38.58
N THR A 9 36.86 -23.16 -39.46
CA THR A 9 35.89 -24.26 -39.40
C THR A 9 35.68 -24.90 -38.03
N LEU A 10 34.46 -24.86 -37.51
CA LEU A 10 33.61 -26.05 -37.45
C LEU A 10 32.18 -25.67 -37.09
N LEU A 11 31.30 -26.09 -37.98
CA LEU A 11 29.88 -26.24 -37.83
C LEU A 11 29.60 -27.16 -36.62
N THR A 12 28.80 -26.71 -35.66
CA THR A 12 28.14 -27.63 -34.71
C THR A 12 26.65 -27.29 -34.65
N PRO A 13 25.76 -28.28 -34.80
CA PRO A 13 24.36 -28.06 -35.12
C PRO A 13 23.49 -27.95 -33.87
N LEU A 14 22.33 -27.31 -34.08
CA LEU A 14 21.02 -27.68 -33.53
C LEU A 14 20.99 -28.18 -32.07
N SER A 15 20.96 -27.26 -31.10
CA SER A 15 20.31 -27.55 -29.81
C SER A 15 18.92 -26.93 -29.82
N THR A 16 17.99 -27.70 -30.34
CA THR A 16 16.63 -27.89 -29.82
C THR A 16 16.23 -26.96 -28.67
N ARG A 17 15.21 -26.15 -28.94
CA ARG A 17 14.30 -25.62 -27.91
C ARG A 17 13.83 -26.75 -26.98
N PRO A 18 13.69 -26.47 -25.69
CA PRO A 18 12.52 -26.92 -24.97
C PRO A 18 11.70 -25.70 -24.54
N ALA A 19 10.47 -25.67 -25.04
CA ALA A 19 9.39 -24.94 -24.43
C ALA A 19 9.18 -25.49 -23.00
N ALA A 20 9.54 -24.70 -21.99
CA ALA A 20 9.14 -24.91 -20.61
C ALA A 20 9.32 -23.56 -19.91
N ARG A 21 8.34 -22.93 -19.29
CA ARG A 21 7.06 -23.37 -18.78
C ARG A 21 6.32 -22.06 -18.58
N ARG A 22 5.11 -21.93 -19.13
CA ARG A 22 4.10 -21.08 -18.49
C ARG A 22 3.95 -21.68 -17.09
N ARG A 23 4.76 -21.24 -16.12
CA ARG A 23 4.44 -21.49 -14.73
C ARG A 23 3.20 -20.66 -14.52
N GLY A 24 2.06 -21.33 -14.55
CA GLY A 24 0.88 -20.84 -13.89
C GLY A 24 1.35 -20.37 -12.53
N ALA A 25 1.46 -19.06 -12.37
CA ALA A 25 1.46 -18.46 -11.07
C ALA A 25 0.04 -18.74 -10.58
N SER A 26 -0.18 -19.93 -10.01
CA SER A 26 -1.16 -20.11 -8.97
C SER A 26 -0.76 -19.10 -7.92
N ARG A 27 -1.24 -17.86 -8.07
CA ARG A 27 -1.16 -16.85 -7.04
C ARG A 27 -1.82 -17.52 -5.84
N PRO A 28 -1.08 -17.83 -4.77
CA PRO A 28 -1.71 -18.43 -3.61
C PRO A 28 -2.75 -17.42 -3.13
N ILE A 29 -4.02 -17.84 -3.06
CA ILE A 29 -5.13 -17.01 -2.58
C ILE A 29 -4.78 -16.39 -1.22
N ARG A 30 -3.97 -17.09 -0.42
CA ARG A 30 -3.45 -16.67 0.88
C ARG A 30 -2.56 -15.41 0.83
N GLY A 31 -1.85 -15.14 -0.26
CA GLY A 31 -1.00 -13.94 -0.42
C GLY A 31 -1.78 -12.67 -0.77
N ILE A 32 -2.99 -12.79 -1.32
CA ILE A 32 -3.85 -11.64 -1.63
C ILE A 32 -4.48 -11.08 -0.34
N MET A 33 -4.91 -11.97 0.56
CA MET A 33 -5.50 -11.61 1.86
C MET A 33 -4.54 -10.81 2.77
N LEU A 34 -3.25 -11.16 2.76
CA LEU A 34 -2.22 -10.45 3.55
C LEU A 34 -1.96 -9.04 3.01
N ALA A 35 -1.92 -8.86 1.68
CA ALA A 35 -1.74 -7.55 1.07
C ALA A 35 -2.94 -6.62 1.30
N GLU A 36 -4.15 -7.16 1.35
CA GLU A 36 -5.37 -6.43 1.71
C GLU A 36 -5.36 -6.01 3.19
N ARG A 37 -4.84 -6.86 4.09
CA ARG A 37 -4.66 -6.51 5.50
C ARG A 37 -3.64 -5.38 5.70
N ASP A 38 -2.49 -5.47 5.01
CA ASP A 38 -1.45 -4.44 5.10
C ASP A 38 -1.92 -3.09 4.55
N SER A 39 -2.74 -3.09 3.50
CA SER A 39 -3.33 -1.86 2.96
C SER A 39 -4.34 -1.23 3.93
N LEU A 40 -5.17 -2.05 4.59
CA LEU A 40 -6.08 -1.60 5.64
C LEU A 40 -5.33 -1.01 6.84
N LEU A 41 -4.23 -1.62 7.28
CA LEU A 41 -3.39 -1.11 8.37
C LEU A 41 -2.71 0.21 8.01
N ARG A 42 -2.21 0.35 6.77
CA ARG A 42 -1.67 1.62 6.28
C ARG A 42 -2.74 2.70 6.27
N ARG A 43 -3.93 2.38 5.75
CA ARG A 43 -5.06 3.31 5.73
C ARG A 43 -5.47 3.74 7.14
N LEU A 44 -5.49 2.82 8.09
CA LEU A 44 -5.74 3.12 9.50
C LEU A 44 -4.72 4.12 10.06
N HIS A 45 -3.44 3.91 9.75
CA HIS A 45 -2.36 4.79 10.21
C HIS A 45 -2.50 6.20 9.62
N GLU A 46 -2.80 6.30 8.32
CA GLU A 46 -3.08 7.57 7.64
C GLU A 46 -4.23 8.32 8.31
N LEU A 47 -5.36 7.66 8.53
CA LEU A 47 -6.53 8.27 9.16
C LEU A 47 -6.24 8.73 10.60
N ARG A 48 -5.47 7.95 11.36
CA ARG A 48 -5.04 8.33 12.72
C ARG A 48 -4.11 9.56 12.69
N SER A 49 -3.22 9.66 11.71
CA SER A 49 -2.38 10.85 11.52
C SER A 49 -3.23 12.07 11.18
N GLU A 50 -4.12 11.97 10.20
CA GLU A 50 -5.02 13.06 9.80
C GLU A 50 -5.92 13.51 10.96
N HIS A 51 -6.42 12.57 11.77
CA HIS A 51 -7.18 12.87 12.98
C HIS A 51 -6.36 13.68 13.99
N ARG A 52 -5.08 13.34 14.19
CA ARG A 52 -4.17 14.06 15.11
C ARG A 52 -3.83 15.47 14.60
N ASP A 53 -3.65 15.61 13.29
CA ASP A 53 -3.42 16.91 12.66
C ASP A 53 -4.64 17.82 12.81
N LEU A 54 -5.84 17.28 12.55
CA LEU A 54 -7.09 18.01 12.79
C LEU A 54 -7.26 18.40 14.25
N ASP A 55 -6.85 17.55 15.20
CA ASP A 55 -6.92 17.88 16.61
C ASP A 55 -6.04 19.07 16.97
N THR A 56 -4.83 19.11 16.40
CA THR A 56 -3.89 20.22 16.58
C THR A 56 -4.45 21.53 16.00
N VAL A 57 -5.10 21.45 14.83
CA VAL A 57 -5.76 22.61 14.21
C VAL A 57 -6.95 23.09 15.04
N ILE A 58 -7.77 22.16 15.55
CA ILE A 58 -8.91 22.50 16.42
C ILE A 58 -8.43 23.17 17.70
N ALA A 59 -7.39 22.64 18.35
CA ALA A 59 -6.83 23.22 19.57
C ALA A 59 -6.34 24.67 19.35
N ARG A 60 -5.71 24.96 18.21
CA ARG A 60 -5.31 26.33 17.84
C ARG A 60 -6.50 27.24 17.55
N LEU A 61 -7.56 26.71 16.96
CA LEU A 61 -8.76 27.47 16.65
C LEU A 61 -9.65 27.71 17.90
N GLU A 62 -9.53 26.89 18.94
CA GLU A 62 -10.29 27.06 20.18
C GLU A 62 -9.96 28.37 20.91
N ASP A 63 -8.75 28.89 20.76
CA ASP A 63 -8.35 30.20 21.29
C ASP A 63 -8.97 31.37 20.49
N SER A 64 -9.44 31.12 19.27
CA SER A 64 -9.99 32.13 18.36
C SER A 64 -11.52 32.15 18.39
N ARG A 65 -12.10 33.05 19.19
CA ARG A 65 -13.57 33.20 19.36
C ARG A 65 -14.35 33.54 18.08
N HIS A 66 -13.68 33.99 17.02
CA HIS A 66 -14.30 34.39 15.76
C HIS A 66 -14.59 33.18 14.84
N ASP A 67 -13.96 32.03 15.10
CA ASP A 67 -13.99 30.87 14.21
C ASP A 67 -14.93 29.74 14.67
N GLN A 68 -15.90 30.05 15.54
CA GLN A 68 -16.84 29.09 16.14
C GLN A 68 -17.49 28.14 15.11
N LEU A 69 -17.88 28.68 13.96
CA LEU A 69 -18.52 27.94 12.86
C LEU A 69 -17.54 26.99 12.15
N GLN A 70 -16.30 27.43 11.94
CA GLN A 70 -15.23 26.60 11.40
C GLN A 70 -14.84 25.49 12.38
N LEU A 71 -14.78 25.82 13.67
CA LEU A 71 -14.50 24.89 14.75
C LEU A 71 -15.56 23.78 14.85
N GLN A 72 -16.84 24.12 14.72
CA GLN A 72 -17.92 23.13 14.65
C GLN A 72 -17.78 22.21 13.42
N ARG A 73 -17.43 22.75 12.25
CA ARG A 73 -17.18 21.94 11.04
C ARG A 73 -16.00 20.99 11.22
N LEU A 74 -14.90 21.46 11.80
CA LEU A 74 -13.72 20.66 12.07
C LEU A 74 -14.01 19.57 13.11
N LYS A 75 -14.72 19.88 14.20
CA LYS A 75 -15.17 18.88 15.19
C LYS A 75 -16.05 17.80 14.57
N LYS A 76 -16.97 18.18 13.67
CA LYS A 76 -17.80 17.21 12.92
C LYS A 76 -16.95 16.32 11.99
N ARG A 77 -15.93 16.89 11.33
CA ARG A 77 -15.00 16.15 10.48
C ARG A 77 -14.11 15.21 11.30
N LYS A 78 -13.64 15.65 12.47
CA LYS A 78 -12.90 14.84 13.45
C LYS A 78 -13.73 13.65 13.92
N LEU A 79 -15.01 13.86 14.23
CA LEU A 79 -15.91 12.77 14.63
C LEU A 79 -16.06 11.72 13.53
N LYS A 80 -16.28 12.14 12.28
CA LYS A 80 -16.36 11.22 11.14
C LYS A 80 -15.09 10.38 10.95
N LEU A 81 -13.92 10.99 11.09
CA LEU A 81 -12.65 10.25 11.02
C LEU A 81 -12.51 9.25 12.16
N LYS A 82 -12.92 9.64 13.38
CA LYS A 82 -12.96 8.71 14.52
C LYS A 82 -13.90 7.53 14.27
N ASP A 83 -15.08 7.77 13.69
CA ASP A 83 -16.04 6.72 13.35
C ASP A 83 -15.49 5.80 12.26
N GLU A 84 -14.82 6.34 11.25
CA GLU A 84 -14.17 5.57 10.17
C GLU A 84 -12.99 4.74 10.70
N ILE A 85 -12.18 5.30 11.60
CA ILE A 85 -11.13 4.58 12.32
C ILE A 85 -11.74 3.45 13.15
N ALA A 86 -12.80 3.71 13.92
CA ALA A 86 -13.45 2.69 14.74
C ALA A 86 -14.08 1.57 13.89
N TRP A 87 -14.61 1.91 12.71
CA TRP A 87 -15.15 0.92 11.76
C TRP A 87 -14.04 0.06 11.15
N LEU A 88 -12.93 0.67 10.71
CA LEU A 88 -11.77 -0.06 10.21
C LEU A 88 -11.12 -0.92 11.31
N GLU A 89 -11.00 -0.37 12.52
CA GLU A 89 -10.57 -1.10 13.70
C GLU A 89 -11.50 -2.28 13.94
N SER A 90 -12.81 -2.11 14.01
CA SER A 90 -13.75 -3.23 14.22
C SER A 90 -13.65 -4.31 13.15
N ARG A 91 -13.25 -3.96 11.93
CA ARG A 91 -13.02 -4.91 10.84
C ARG A 91 -11.66 -5.63 10.93
N LEU A 92 -10.67 -4.99 11.53
CA LEU A 92 -9.34 -5.54 11.77
C LEU A 92 -9.25 -6.28 13.12
N VAL A 93 -9.91 -5.78 14.17
CA VAL A 93 -9.98 -6.24 15.58
C VAL A 93 -10.31 -7.72 15.73
N PRO A 94 -11.19 -8.38 14.93
CA PRO A 94 -11.32 -9.83 14.99
C PRO A 94 -9.99 -10.58 14.81
N ASP A 95 -8.98 -9.97 14.18
CA ASP A 95 -7.62 -10.51 13.98
C ASP A 95 -6.52 -9.88 14.87
N ILE A 96 -6.79 -8.83 15.67
CA ILE A 96 -5.75 -8.14 16.50
C ILE A 96 -5.74 -8.66 17.95
N ILE A 97 -6.84 -9.26 18.42
CA ILE A 97 -7.01 -9.75 19.80
C ILE A 97 -7.25 -11.28 19.81
N ALA A 98 -6.70 -12.00 18.83
CA ALA A 98 -6.68 -13.47 18.78
C ALA A 98 -5.31 -14.01 19.22
#